data_AF-A0AAV1HTY4-F1
#
_entry.id   AF-A0AAV1HTY4-F1
#
_cell.length_a   1.000
_cell.length_b   1.000
_cell.length_c   1.000
_cell.angle_alpha   90.00
_cell.angle_beta   90.00
_cell.angle_gamma   90.00
#
_symmetry.space_group_name_H-M   'P 1'
#
loop_
_entity.id
_entity.type
_entity.pdbx_description
1 polymer ?
#
loop_
_entity_poly.entity_id
_entity_poly.type
_entity_poly.pdbx_seq_one_letter_code
_entity_poly.pdbx_strand_id
1 'polypeptide(L)'
;MAVLRGQSWIREDRMNKHLPTALLVTLFALIQDGECRRASNRHPEGSILFQYTKYTDAARLQAKESTSSLQNEGTKLRGQDSKIYIIDTFPYNGELVTELRLKYLYGVVDEIMVVESRMTFSGKRKDFLYTDRDRRVFDPYIDKVTFLIIDEVPDPKEDWLKKNIASWMSNPIVWHRESYQRDYAASKIQSKHKGKKYVVLCSDIDEIPNRDFVTELSTQQGYEQAHEACYMAMNFSYYNFHWASPQDWMKAFAISDRGISRRSLNEYRLGNPYDGRVKQNAGWHLSYYMSVSDIARKLGSFGHTEYDEDQYRDPKHVKKCLTEGKDLFDRGPDFDMLPASPDRKAAYPEGWQELAAKLAKLQELPASSFTSA
;
A
#
# COMPACT_ATOMS: atom_id res chain seq x y z
N MET A 1 -27.77 -19.42 16.21
CA MET A 1 -27.43 -20.62 15.44
C MET A 1 -27.72 -20.39 13.97
N ALA A 2 -26.69 -20.31 13.12
CA ALA A 2 -26.78 -20.57 11.67
C ALA A 2 -25.34 -20.74 11.15
N VAL A 3 -24.91 -21.98 10.96
CA VAL A 3 -23.59 -22.29 10.39
C VAL A 3 -23.73 -22.34 8.87
N LEU A 4 -22.96 -21.54 8.14
CA LEU A 4 -22.81 -21.70 6.70
C LEU A 4 -21.45 -22.30 6.37
N ARG A 5 -21.51 -23.52 5.83
CA ARG A 5 -20.35 -24.32 5.41
C ARG A 5 -19.89 -23.85 4.03
N GLY A 6 -18.58 -23.93 3.78
CA GLY A 6 -18.06 -23.74 2.43
C GLY A 6 -18.52 -24.84 1.46
N GLN A 7 -18.63 -24.50 0.18
CA GLN A 7 -18.66 -25.46 -0.92
C GLN A 7 -17.77 -24.98 -2.06
N SER A 8 -16.90 -25.88 -2.49
CA SER A 8 -16.12 -25.76 -3.73
C SER A 8 -17.03 -25.89 -4.94
N TRP A 9 -16.78 -25.11 -5.99
CA TRP A 9 -17.35 -25.34 -7.32
C TRP A 9 -16.25 -25.36 -8.37
N ILE A 10 -15.85 -26.57 -8.75
CA ILE A 10 -15.14 -26.82 -10.01
C ILE A 10 -16.20 -26.83 -11.11
N ARG A 11 -16.00 -26.04 -12.16
CA ARG A 11 -16.65 -26.22 -13.46
C ARG A 11 -15.64 -25.95 -14.57
N GLU A 12 -15.19 -27.01 -15.20
CA GLU A 12 -14.87 -26.97 -16.62
C GLU A 12 -16.16 -26.64 -17.39
N ASP A 13 -16.10 -25.78 -18.41
CA ASP A 13 -16.12 -26.28 -19.80
C ASP A 13 -15.91 -25.17 -20.87
N ARG A 14 -15.43 -25.60 -22.04
CA ARG A 14 -15.53 -24.97 -23.38
C ARG A 14 -14.90 -23.60 -23.69
N MET A 15 -13.79 -23.69 -24.44
CA MET A 15 -13.34 -22.65 -25.38
C MET A 15 -14.36 -22.44 -26.52
N ASN A 16 -14.50 -21.20 -27.00
CA ASN A 16 -14.76 -20.97 -28.43
C ASN A 16 -14.17 -19.63 -28.92
N LYS A 17 -13.03 -19.75 -29.62
CA LYS A 17 -12.67 -19.10 -30.90
C LYS A 17 -13.36 -17.76 -31.27
N HIS A 18 -12.56 -16.70 -31.46
CA HIS A 18 -12.39 -16.00 -32.75
C HIS A 18 -11.42 -14.81 -32.65
N LEU A 19 -10.23 -14.89 -33.28
CA LEU A 19 -9.50 -13.77 -33.91
C LEU A 19 -8.50 -14.35 -34.95
N PRO A 20 -8.13 -13.61 -36.01
CA PRO A 20 -7.71 -14.23 -37.29
C PRO A 20 -6.22 -14.58 -37.45
N THR A 21 -5.98 -15.51 -38.38
CA THR A 21 -4.67 -16.05 -38.82
C THR A 21 -4.13 -15.35 -40.07
N ALA A 22 -2.79 -15.18 -40.17
CA ALA A 22 -1.90 -15.33 -41.37
C ALA A 22 -0.65 -14.42 -41.25
N LEU A 23 0.59 -14.78 -41.60
CA LEU A 23 1.25 -16.04 -42.06
C LEU A 23 2.55 -16.20 -41.21
N LEU A 24 3.13 -17.37 -40.86
CA LEU A 24 2.97 -18.79 -41.20
C LEU A 24 3.71 -19.31 -42.47
N VAL A 25 4.99 -19.68 -42.28
CA VAL A 25 5.91 -20.44 -43.18
C VAL A 25 6.93 -21.15 -42.25
N THR A 26 7.36 -22.42 -42.39
CA THR A 26 6.88 -23.60 -43.14
C THR A 26 7.49 -24.89 -42.52
N LEU A 27 6.62 -25.86 -42.17
CA LEU A 27 6.82 -27.33 -41.93
C LEU A 27 7.91 -27.83 -40.93
N PHE A 28 7.66 -28.77 -39.98
CA PHE A 28 7.18 -30.19 -40.02
C PHE A 28 8.22 -31.20 -40.59
N ALA A 29 8.35 -32.46 -40.14
CA ALA A 29 7.41 -33.41 -39.50
C ALA A 29 8.12 -34.49 -38.61
N LEU A 30 7.51 -35.01 -37.50
CA LEU A 30 6.92 -36.38 -37.29
C LEU A 30 7.92 -37.59 -37.28
N ILE A 31 7.83 -38.71 -36.54
CA ILE A 31 6.90 -39.39 -35.57
C ILE A 31 7.77 -40.37 -34.73
N GLN A 32 7.72 -40.49 -33.39
CA GLN A 32 6.80 -41.17 -32.44
C GLN A 32 7.02 -42.71 -32.24
N ASP A 33 6.72 -43.18 -31.01
CA ASP A 33 6.75 -44.56 -30.45
C ASP A 33 8.14 -45.21 -30.22
N GLY A 34 8.36 -46.11 -29.24
CA GLY A 34 7.51 -46.61 -28.15
C GLY A 34 8.13 -47.84 -27.44
N GLU A 35 8.14 -47.84 -26.10
CA GLU A 35 8.43 -48.95 -25.16
C GLU A 35 9.79 -49.73 -25.13
N CYS A 36 10.37 -49.73 -23.91
CA CYS A 36 10.89 -50.89 -23.17
C CYS A 36 11.86 -51.92 -23.82
N ARG A 37 13.13 -51.91 -23.37
CA ARG A 37 13.83 -53.11 -22.83
C ARG A 37 15.12 -52.77 -22.07
N ARG A 38 15.44 -53.59 -21.05
CA ARG A 38 16.69 -53.55 -20.27
C ARG A 38 17.79 -54.37 -20.96
N ALA A 39 19.05 -53.97 -20.73
CA ALA A 39 20.27 -54.77 -20.85
C ALA A 39 20.63 -55.22 -22.30
N SER A 40 21.89 -55.39 -22.71
CA SER A 40 23.13 -55.62 -21.95
C SER A 40 24.38 -55.28 -22.79
N ASN A 41 25.53 -55.15 -22.12
CA ASN A 41 26.92 -55.37 -22.57
C ASN A 41 27.22 -55.43 -24.09
N ARG A 42 28.15 -54.58 -24.58
CA ARG A 42 29.57 -54.97 -24.83
C ARG A 42 30.41 -53.84 -25.48
N HIS A 43 31.63 -53.72 -24.97
CA HIS A 43 32.84 -53.14 -25.59
C HIS A 43 33.41 -54.09 -26.70
N PRO A 44 34.50 -53.77 -27.45
CA PRO A 44 35.21 -52.49 -27.65
C PRO A 44 35.73 -52.25 -29.12
N GLU A 45 36.58 -51.21 -29.28
CA GLU A 45 37.60 -50.96 -30.35
C GLU A 45 37.19 -50.66 -31.81
N GLY A 46 37.95 -49.76 -32.45
CA GLY A 46 37.81 -49.42 -33.87
C GLY A 46 38.23 -47.99 -34.22
N SER A 47 39.53 -47.76 -34.43
CA SER A 47 40.11 -46.45 -34.80
C SER A 47 39.73 -45.96 -36.21
N ILE A 48 39.60 -44.65 -36.40
CA ILE A 48 40.01 -43.94 -37.63
C ILE A 48 40.69 -42.61 -37.25
N LEU A 49 41.84 -42.36 -37.86
CA LEU A 49 42.66 -41.15 -37.70
C LEU A 49 42.32 -40.16 -38.82
N PHE A 50 42.07 -38.89 -38.51
CA PHE A 50 42.11 -37.81 -39.51
C PHE A 50 42.97 -36.65 -38.99
N GLN A 51 44.12 -36.46 -39.62
CA GLN A 51 44.94 -35.28 -39.43
C GLN A 51 44.33 -34.11 -40.20
N TYR A 52 44.15 -32.97 -39.53
CA TYR A 52 44.28 -31.65 -40.18
C TYR A 52 44.88 -30.69 -39.15
N THR A 53 46.13 -30.28 -39.37
CA THR A 53 46.81 -29.29 -38.53
C THR A 53 47.18 -28.08 -39.38
N LYS A 54 47.11 -26.89 -38.78
CA LYS A 54 47.53 -25.59 -39.31
C LYS A 54 46.64 -25.01 -40.42
N TYR A 55 45.80 -24.05 -40.05
CA TYR A 55 46.00 -22.66 -40.51
C TYR A 55 45.48 -21.66 -39.45
N THR A 56 46.26 -20.60 -39.25
CA THR A 56 45.92 -19.28 -38.68
C THR A 56 45.41 -19.12 -37.22
N ASP A 57 46.36 -18.96 -36.29
CA ASP A 57 46.15 -18.23 -35.02
C ASP A 57 45.80 -16.73 -35.20
N ALA A 58 45.85 -16.19 -36.42
CA ALA A 58 45.50 -14.81 -36.74
C ALA A 58 44.03 -14.46 -36.43
N ALA A 59 43.11 -15.41 -36.54
CA ALA A 59 41.68 -15.18 -36.29
C ALA A 59 41.33 -14.96 -34.80
N ARG A 60 42.21 -15.38 -33.87
CA ARG A 60 41.96 -15.28 -32.42
C ARG A 60 42.35 -13.94 -31.78
N LEU A 61 43.21 -13.13 -32.41
CA LEU A 61 43.54 -11.80 -31.89
C LEU A 61 42.50 -10.75 -32.29
N GLN A 62 42.11 -10.66 -33.57
CA GLN A 62 41.10 -9.68 -34.01
C GLN A 62 39.73 -9.87 -33.33
N ALA A 63 39.36 -11.10 -32.96
CA ALA A 63 38.15 -11.40 -32.20
C ALA A 63 38.18 -10.90 -30.73
N LYS A 64 39.37 -10.70 -30.14
CA LYS A 64 39.54 -10.18 -28.76
C LYS A 64 39.55 -8.65 -28.70
N GLU A 65 40.11 -7.97 -29.69
CA GLU A 65 40.11 -6.50 -29.73
C GLU A 65 38.73 -5.93 -30.10
N SER A 66 38.00 -6.61 -30.99
CA SER A 66 36.62 -6.23 -31.33
C SER A 66 35.60 -6.52 -30.22
N THR A 67 35.79 -7.56 -29.40
CA THR A 67 34.97 -7.78 -28.19
C THR A 67 35.31 -6.80 -27.06
N SER A 68 36.58 -6.39 -26.93
CA SER A 68 37.02 -5.37 -25.97
C SER A 68 36.42 -3.98 -26.25
N SER A 69 36.40 -3.55 -27.52
CA SER A 69 35.79 -2.27 -27.90
C SER A 69 34.26 -2.29 -27.75
N LEU A 70 33.59 -3.35 -28.20
CA LEU A 70 32.13 -3.50 -28.01
C LEU A 70 31.72 -3.63 -26.54
N GLN A 71 32.54 -4.23 -25.68
CA GLN A 71 32.29 -4.23 -24.22
C GLN A 71 32.50 -2.85 -23.58
N ASN A 72 33.45 -2.05 -24.06
CA ASN A 72 33.69 -0.69 -23.55
C ASN A 72 32.65 0.34 -24.03
N GLU A 73 32.11 0.20 -25.24
CA GLU A 73 30.98 1.03 -25.69
C GLU A 73 29.66 0.55 -25.04
N GLY A 74 29.44 -0.77 -24.96
CA GLY A 74 28.27 -1.36 -24.29
C GLY A 74 28.20 -1.11 -22.77
N THR A 75 29.32 -0.81 -22.11
CA THR A 75 29.32 -0.43 -20.67
C THR A 75 29.17 1.07 -20.42
N LYS A 76 29.37 1.95 -21.42
CA LYS A 76 29.12 3.39 -21.30
C LYS A 76 27.64 3.79 -21.42
N LEU A 77 26.75 2.84 -21.73
CA LEU A 77 25.30 3.00 -21.69
C LEU A 77 24.63 2.19 -20.56
N ARG A 78 25.36 1.86 -19.48
CA ARG A 78 24.71 1.71 -18.18
C ARG A 78 24.25 3.10 -17.76
N GLY A 79 23.00 3.43 -18.10
CA GLY A 79 22.39 4.69 -17.69
C GLY A 79 22.53 4.86 -16.18
N GLN A 80 22.63 6.11 -15.72
CA GLN A 80 22.37 6.41 -14.32
C GLN A 80 21.02 5.78 -13.97
N ASP A 81 20.99 4.88 -12.98
CA ASP A 81 19.74 4.34 -12.49
C ASP A 81 18.88 5.53 -12.06
N SER A 82 17.82 5.77 -12.83
CA SER A 82 17.01 6.98 -12.70
C SER A 82 16.38 6.98 -11.31
N LYS A 83 16.73 7.96 -10.48
CA LYS A 83 16.23 8.07 -9.10
C LYS A 83 14.73 7.77 -9.05
N ILE A 84 14.37 6.75 -8.27
CA ILE A 84 12.99 6.46 -7.91
C ILE A 84 12.64 7.40 -6.76
N TYR A 85 11.64 8.26 -6.97
CA TYR A 85 11.17 9.18 -5.93
C TYR A 85 10.12 8.50 -5.05
N ILE A 86 10.22 8.69 -3.74
CA ILE A 86 9.23 8.17 -2.78
C ILE A 86 8.31 9.31 -2.33
N ILE A 87 7.01 9.15 -2.57
CA ILE A 87 5.99 10.18 -2.31
C ILE A 87 4.99 9.63 -1.31
N ASP A 88 4.93 10.20 -0.12
CA ASP A 88 3.89 9.90 0.86
C ASP A 88 2.63 10.73 0.57
N THR A 89 1.43 10.14 0.58
CA THR A 89 0.18 10.89 0.40
C THR A 89 -0.93 10.40 1.32
N PHE A 90 -1.61 11.34 1.97
CA PHE A 90 -2.72 11.05 2.88
C PHE A 90 -3.74 12.19 2.94
N PRO A 91 -5.04 11.89 3.13
CA PRO A 91 -6.01 12.87 3.56
C PRO A 91 -5.74 13.29 5.02
N TYR A 92 -5.99 14.57 5.33
CA TYR A 92 -5.74 15.14 6.66
C TYR A 92 -6.96 15.89 7.22
N ASN A 93 -7.25 15.63 8.50
CA ASN A 93 -8.39 16.18 9.22
C ASN A 93 -8.05 16.48 10.70
N GLY A 94 -6.79 16.82 10.97
CA GLY A 94 -6.32 17.24 12.30
C GLY A 94 -5.93 16.10 13.24
N GLU A 95 -5.61 14.92 12.69
CA GLU A 95 -5.13 13.75 13.42
C GLU A 95 -3.84 14.00 14.21
N LEU A 96 -3.76 13.48 15.44
CA LEU A 96 -2.64 13.69 16.37
C LEU A 96 -1.37 12.91 15.97
N VAL A 97 -1.55 11.76 15.31
CA VAL A 97 -0.50 10.85 14.80
C VAL A 97 0.41 11.49 13.75
N THR A 98 0.02 12.61 13.16
CA THR A 98 0.78 13.32 12.11
C THR A 98 2.21 13.63 12.53
N GLU A 99 2.42 14.13 13.75
CA GLU A 99 3.75 14.47 14.29
C GLU A 99 4.69 13.24 14.28
N LEU A 100 4.17 12.08 14.70
CA LEU A 100 4.89 10.80 14.70
C LEU A 100 5.18 10.34 13.26
N ARG A 101 4.19 10.38 12.36
CA ARG A 101 4.37 9.97 10.95
C ARG A 101 5.43 10.81 10.25
N LEU A 102 5.35 12.13 10.35
CA LEU A 102 6.30 13.06 9.73
C LEU A 102 7.71 12.80 10.25
N LYS A 103 7.91 12.79 11.57
CA LYS A 103 9.20 12.49 12.23
C LYS A 103 9.77 11.12 11.80
N TYR A 104 8.92 10.10 11.74
CA TYR A 104 9.33 8.73 11.44
C TYR A 104 9.72 8.52 9.97
N LEU A 105 8.97 9.09 9.02
CA LEU A 105 9.15 8.88 7.57
C LEU A 105 10.07 9.90 6.90
N TYR A 106 10.30 11.09 7.48
CA TYR A 106 11.02 12.20 6.84
C TYR A 106 12.37 11.80 6.21
N GLY A 107 13.11 10.88 6.83
CA GLY A 107 14.41 10.41 6.32
C GLY A 107 14.34 9.52 5.06
N VAL A 108 13.18 8.95 4.73
CA VAL A 108 13.03 7.93 3.67
C VAL A 108 12.03 8.31 2.57
N VAL A 109 11.40 9.48 2.67
CA VAL A 109 10.51 10.04 1.65
C VAL A 109 11.15 11.26 0.98
N ASP A 110 10.84 11.49 -0.30
CA ASP A 110 11.26 12.67 -1.05
C ASP A 110 10.23 13.80 -0.98
N GLU A 111 8.93 13.46 -0.88
CA GLU A 111 7.83 14.40 -0.84
C GLU A 111 6.67 13.86 0.00
N ILE A 112 5.93 14.77 0.64
CA ILE A 112 4.75 14.47 1.47
C ILE A 112 3.57 15.32 0.96
N MET A 113 2.58 14.69 0.35
CA MET A 113 1.36 15.30 -0.16
C MET A 113 0.28 15.27 0.93
N VAL A 114 0.07 16.41 1.59
CA VAL A 114 -0.94 16.56 2.64
C VAL A 114 -2.22 17.09 2.00
N VAL A 115 -3.23 16.23 1.86
CA VAL A 115 -4.50 16.58 1.19
C VAL A 115 -5.52 17.03 2.23
N GLU A 116 -6.11 18.21 2.06
CA GLU A 116 -7.20 18.66 2.92
C GLU A 116 -8.35 19.28 2.13
N SER A 117 -9.54 18.70 2.28
CA SER A 117 -10.79 19.33 1.84
C SER A 117 -11.32 20.33 2.87
N ARG A 118 -11.87 21.46 2.41
CA ARG A 118 -12.68 22.40 3.21
C ARG A 118 -14.07 21.85 3.56
N MET A 119 -14.42 20.68 3.03
CA MET A 119 -15.66 19.96 3.33
C MET A 119 -15.34 18.70 4.13
N THR A 120 -16.15 18.38 5.14
CA THR A 120 -16.16 17.06 5.76
C THR A 120 -16.66 16.00 4.76
N PHE A 121 -16.42 14.72 5.03
CA PHE A 121 -17.03 13.65 4.22
C PHE A 121 -18.56 13.69 4.29
N SER A 122 -19.13 14.05 5.45
CA SER A 122 -20.58 14.33 5.59
C SER A 122 -21.07 15.56 4.80
N GLY A 123 -20.19 16.37 4.21
CA GLY A 123 -20.56 17.50 3.34
C GLY A 123 -20.82 18.81 4.07
N LYS A 124 -20.38 18.94 5.32
CA LYS A 124 -20.40 20.21 6.07
C LYS A 124 -19.13 20.98 5.77
N ARG A 125 -19.22 22.29 5.57
CA ARG A 125 -18.02 23.13 5.40
C ARG A 125 -17.30 23.28 6.74
N LYS A 126 -15.97 23.17 6.73
CA LYS A 126 -15.10 23.45 7.89
C LYS A 126 -14.93 24.96 8.06
N ASP A 127 -14.90 25.42 9.31
CA ASP A 127 -14.64 26.83 9.65
C ASP A 127 -13.18 27.22 9.39
N PHE A 128 -12.25 26.28 9.58
CA PHE A 128 -10.80 26.45 9.39
C PHE A 128 -10.18 25.21 8.71
N LEU A 129 -8.95 25.34 8.22
CA LEU A 129 -8.13 24.23 7.75
C LEU A 129 -7.27 23.68 8.89
N TYR A 130 -7.22 22.36 9.05
CA TYR A 130 -6.35 21.71 10.02
C TYR A 130 -4.86 21.91 9.68
N THR A 131 -4.52 22.00 8.39
CA THR A 131 -3.19 22.39 7.91
C THR A 131 -2.75 23.78 8.41
N ASP A 132 -3.68 24.73 8.60
CA ASP A 132 -3.41 26.03 9.22
C ASP A 132 -3.33 25.93 10.75
N ARG A 133 -4.29 25.22 11.39
CA ARG A 133 -4.33 25.01 12.85
C ARG A 133 -3.04 24.37 13.37
N ASP A 134 -2.60 23.32 12.68
CA ASP A 134 -1.52 22.43 13.09
C ASP A 134 -0.20 22.80 12.43
N ARG A 135 -0.09 24.02 11.87
CA ARG A 135 1.06 24.46 11.06
C ARG A 135 2.42 24.18 11.69
N ARG A 136 2.53 24.39 13.01
CA ARG A 136 3.74 24.13 13.81
C ARG A 136 4.23 22.68 13.78
N VAL A 137 3.35 21.71 13.52
CA VAL A 137 3.68 20.29 13.36
C VAL A 137 4.35 20.03 12.00
N PHE A 138 4.00 20.82 10.97
CA PHE A 138 4.56 20.69 9.62
C PHE A 138 5.80 21.54 9.39
N ASP A 139 5.97 22.66 10.10
CA ASP A 139 7.09 23.60 9.91
C ASP A 139 8.50 22.93 9.92
N PRO A 140 8.80 21.91 10.75
CA PRO A 140 10.11 21.21 10.70
C PRO A 140 10.35 20.36 9.45
N TYR A 141 9.31 20.12 8.63
CA TYR A 141 9.30 19.21 7.48
C TYR A 141 8.84 19.91 6.18
N ILE A 142 8.75 21.24 6.22
CA ILE A 142 8.08 22.06 5.20
C ILE A 142 8.81 22.06 3.84
N ASP A 143 10.07 21.65 3.81
CA ASP A 143 10.87 21.46 2.60
C ASP A 143 10.37 20.27 1.74
N LYS A 144 9.72 19.28 2.36
CA LYS A 144 9.12 18.12 1.70
C LYS A 144 7.60 18.14 1.63
N VAL A 145 6.93 18.99 2.41
CA VAL A 145 5.45 19.03 2.49
C VAL A 145 4.85 19.92 1.39
N THR A 146 4.00 19.31 0.56
CA THR A 146 3.09 20.02 -0.36
C THR A 146 1.67 19.92 0.19
N PHE A 147 1.06 21.06 0.52
CA PHE A 147 -0.36 21.12 0.89
C PHE A 147 -1.26 21.16 -0.35
N LEU A 148 -2.23 20.25 -0.41
CA LEU A 148 -3.22 20.13 -1.49
C LEU A 148 -4.61 20.45 -0.94
N ILE A 149 -4.97 21.74 -0.96
CA ILE A 149 -6.26 22.22 -0.48
C ILE A 149 -7.34 22.06 -1.55
N ILE A 150 -8.47 21.48 -1.17
CA ILE A 150 -9.66 21.32 -2.01
C ILE A 150 -10.77 22.17 -1.41
N ASP A 151 -11.11 23.29 -2.06
CA ASP A 151 -12.18 24.19 -1.60
C ASP A 151 -13.57 23.55 -1.73
N GLU A 152 -13.83 22.87 -2.84
CA GLU A 152 -15.10 22.19 -3.14
C GLU A 152 -14.85 20.81 -3.76
N VAL A 153 -15.70 19.84 -3.40
CA VAL A 153 -15.73 18.52 -4.05
C VAL A 153 -16.93 18.49 -5.00
N PRO A 154 -16.74 18.30 -6.31
CA PRO A 154 -17.84 18.21 -7.26
C PRO A 154 -18.65 16.94 -7.01
N ASP A 155 -19.96 16.97 -7.29
CA ASP A 155 -20.83 15.81 -7.13
C ASP A 155 -20.37 14.60 -7.98
N PRO A 156 -20.62 13.37 -7.51
CA PRO A 156 -20.25 12.16 -8.25
C PRO A 156 -21.02 12.06 -9.57
N LYS A 157 -20.30 11.80 -10.66
CA LYS A 157 -20.91 11.48 -11.96
C LYS A 157 -21.66 10.14 -11.89
N GLU A 158 -22.67 9.96 -12.73
CA GLU A 158 -23.48 8.74 -12.78
C GLU A 158 -22.63 7.46 -12.97
N ASP A 159 -21.60 7.53 -13.82
CA ASP A 159 -20.66 6.42 -14.03
C ASP A 159 -19.76 6.12 -12.82
N TRP A 160 -19.49 7.12 -11.98
CA TRP A 160 -18.79 6.90 -10.71
C TRP A 160 -19.70 6.15 -9.74
N LEU A 161 -20.97 6.58 -9.61
CA LEU A 161 -21.97 5.91 -8.77
C LEU A 161 -22.14 4.44 -9.17
N LYS A 162 -22.33 4.15 -10.47
CA LYS A 162 -22.48 2.79 -11.00
C LYS A 162 -21.30 1.86 -10.68
N LYS A 163 -20.09 2.40 -10.56
CA LYS A 163 -18.85 1.63 -10.31
C LYS A 163 -18.49 1.50 -8.83
N ASN A 164 -18.84 2.49 -8.01
CA ASN A 164 -18.33 2.61 -6.64
C ASN A 164 -19.41 2.41 -5.57
N ILE A 165 -20.69 2.25 -5.92
CA ILE A 165 -21.72 1.84 -4.96
C ILE A 165 -21.57 0.35 -4.62
N ALA A 166 -21.29 0.06 -3.36
CA ALA A 166 -21.42 -1.26 -2.75
C ALA A 166 -22.66 -1.30 -1.83
N SER A 167 -23.24 -2.48 -1.64
CA SER A 167 -24.51 -2.66 -0.90
C SER A 167 -24.46 -2.26 0.57
N TRP A 168 -23.26 -2.14 1.16
CA TRP A 168 -23.05 -1.70 2.54
C TRP A 168 -22.93 -0.17 2.69
N MET A 169 -22.84 0.60 1.60
CA MET A 169 -22.65 2.04 1.65
C MET A 169 -23.98 2.78 1.84
N SER A 170 -24.29 3.20 3.07
CA SER A 170 -25.53 3.92 3.38
C SER A 170 -25.66 5.27 2.65
N ASN A 171 -24.54 5.93 2.35
CA ASN A 171 -24.52 7.16 1.54
C ASN A 171 -23.27 7.24 0.64
N PRO A 172 -23.36 6.94 -0.67
CA PRO A 172 -22.20 6.90 -1.57
C PRO A 172 -21.54 8.26 -1.82
N ILE A 173 -22.22 9.39 -1.54
CA ILE A 173 -21.66 10.74 -1.71
C ILE A 173 -20.56 11.01 -0.66
N VAL A 174 -20.69 10.42 0.53
CA VAL A 174 -19.71 10.54 1.61
C VAL A 174 -18.39 9.90 1.19
N TRP A 175 -18.48 8.66 0.68
CA TRP A 175 -17.34 7.92 0.12
C TRP A 175 -16.74 8.61 -1.10
N HIS A 176 -17.54 9.19 -1.99
CA HIS A 176 -17.04 9.99 -3.12
C HIS A 176 -16.12 11.14 -2.67
N ARG A 177 -16.44 11.83 -1.57
CA ARG A 177 -15.60 12.91 -1.03
C ARG A 177 -14.27 12.42 -0.44
N GLU A 178 -14.20 11.15 -0.05
CA GLU A 178 -12.98 10.48 0.39
C GLU A 178 -12.15 10.02 -0.82
N SER A 179 -12.78 9.35 -1.79
CA SER A 179 -12.20 8.96 -3.07
C SER A 179 -11.59 10.14 -3.81
N TYR A 180 -12.32 11.25 -3.89
CA TYR A 180 -11.90 12.46 -4.60
C TYR A 180 -10.60 13.05 -4.04
N GLN A 181 -10.35 12.98 -2.73
CA GLN A 181 -9.11 13.48 -2.15
C GLN A 181 -7.89 12.65 -2.59
N ARG A 182 -8.03 11.31 -2.63
CA ARG A 182 -6.96 10.42 -3.12
C ARG A 182 -6.69 10.64 -4.60
N ASP A 183 -7.75 10.75 -5.41
CA ASP A 183 -7.62 10.89 -6.87
C ASP A 183 -7.17 12.32 -7.27
N TYR A 184 -7.52 13.34 -6.49
CA TYR A 184 -6.97 14.70 -6.63
C TYR A 184 -5.45 14.67 -6.40
N ALA A 185 -4.98 14.04 -5.32
CA ALA A 185 -3.55 13.89 -5.06
C ALA A 185 -2.83 13.15 -6.20
N ALA A 186 -3.41 12.05 -6.69
CA ALA A 186 -2.89 11.31 -7.83
C ALA A 186 -2.65 12.21 -9.05
N SER A 187 -3.63 13.05 -9.40
CA SER A 187 -3.52 13.99 -10.53
C SER A 187 -2.38 15.00 -10.36
N LYS A 188 -2.15 15.49 -9.14
CA LYS A 188 -1.07 16.44 -8.82
C LYS A 188 0.30 15.76 -8.86
N ILE A 189 0.41 14.55 -8.30
CA ILE A 189 1.62 13.73 -8.34
C ILE A 189 2.02 13.42 -9.79
N GLN A 190 1.07 12.91 -10.59
CA GLN A 190 1.30 12.60 -12.02
C GLN A 190 1.75 13.81 -12.83
N SER A 191 1.16 14.99 -12.56
CA SER A 191 1.56 16.23 -13.22
C SER A 191 2.93 16.73 -12.77
N LYS A 192 3.24 16.69 -11.46
CA LYS A 192 4.48 17.21 -10.88
C LYS A 192 5.71 16.35 -11.21
N HIS A 193 5.52 15.03 -11.30
CA HIS A 193 6.60 14.06 -11.52
C HIS A 193 6.58 13.40 -12.91
N LYS A 194 5.93 14.06 -13.88
CA LYS A 194 5.91 13.62 -15.29
C LYS A 194 7.33 13.35 -15.81
N GLY A 195 7.56 12.13 -16.32
CA GLY A 195 8.86 11.71 -16.88
C GLY A 195 9.87 11.20 -15.85
N LYS A 196 9.51 11.08 -14.56
CA LYS A 196 10.33 10.45 -13.52
C LYS A 196 9.77 9.07 -13.14
N LYS A 197 10.62 8.19 -12.62
CA LYS A 197 10.17 7.02 -11.86
C LYS A 197 9.78 7.45 -10.45
N TYR A 198 8.66 6.98 -9.94
CA TYR A 198 8.27 7.22 -8.54
C TYR A 198 7.38 6.11 -7.98
N VAL A 199 7.32 6.03 -6.65
CA VAL A 199 6.38 5.21 -5.90
C VAL A 199 5.59 6.12 -4.95
N VAL A 200 4.27 5.97 -4.95
CA VAL A 200 3.33 6.66 -4.07
C VAL A 200 2.91 5.72 -2.95
N LEU A 201 3.07 6.15 -1.70
CA LEU A 201 2.46 5.51 -0.53
C LEU A 201 1.06 6.11 -0.37
N CYS A 202 0.02 5.35 -0.73
CA CYS A 202 -1.36 5.75 -0.58
C CYS A 202 -1.93 5.12 0.70
N SER A 203 -2.07 5.94 1.74
CA SER A 203 -2.63 5.51 3.03
C SER A 203 -3.40 6.65 3.70
N ASP A 204 -4.20 6.32 4.71
CA ASP A 204 -4.76 7.35 5.60
C ASP A 204 -3.70 7.82 6.61
N ILE A 205 -3.85 9.01 7.20
CA ILE A 205 -2.80 9.62 8.04
C ILE A 205 -2.41 8.77 9.27
N ASP A 206 -3.35 7.97 9.80
CA ASP A 206 -3.15 7.00 10.88
C ASP A 206 -2.57 5.64 10.44
N GLU A 207 -2.38 5.42 9.13
CA GLU A 207 -1.72 4.25 8.55
C GLU A 207 -0.25 4.58 8.26
N ILE A 208 0.63 4.40 9.25
CA ILE A 208 2.07 4.72 9.18
C ILE A 208 2.84 3.55 8.53
N PRO A 209 3.40 3.70 7.31
CA PRO A 209 4.20 2.66 6.65
C PRO A 209 5.50 2.37 7.42
N ASN A 210 6.00 1.15 7.34
CA ASN A 210 7.28 0.77 7.94
C ASN A 210 8.46 1.39 7.17
N ARG A 211 9.41 2.04 7.89
CA ARG A 211 10.54 2.77 7.29
C ARG A 211 11.44 1.90 6.42
N ASP A 212 11.67 0.64 6.79
CA ASP A 212 12.53 -0.28 6.04
C ASP A 212 11.87 -0.71 4.75
N PHE A 213 10.55 -0.98 4.78
CA PHE A 213 9.77 -1.23 3.56
C PHE A 213 9.74 0.01 2.64
N VAL A 214 9.56 1.22 3.19
CA VAL A 214 9.63 2.45 2.40
C VAL A 214 11.02 2.65 1.77
N THR A 215 12.08 2.27 2.48
CA THR A 215 13.45 2.27 1.94
C THR A 215 13.61 1.24 0.82
N GLU A 216 13.07 0.03 0.96
CA GLU A 216 13.08 -1.02 -0.06
C GLU A 216 12.41 -0.55 -1.37
N LEU A 217 11.31 0.22 -1.29
CA LEU A 217 10.59 0.78 -2.45
C LEU A 217 11.44 1.75 -3.29
N SER A 218 12.50 2.34 -2.74
CA SER A 218 13.44 3.19 -3.48
C SER A 218 14.41 2.39 -4.37
N THR A 219 14.49 1.08 -4.17
CA THR A 219 15.28 0.17 -5.01
C THR A 219 14.51 -0.22 -6.27
N GLN A 220 15.23 -0.59 -7.34
CA GLN A 220 14.58 -1.11 -8.55
C GLN A 220 13.75 -2.38 -8.26
N GLN A 221 14.10 -3.21 -7.27
CA GLN A 221 13.28 -4.37 -6.89
C GLN A 221 11.97 -3.95 -6.21
N GLY A 222 12.00 -3.01 -5.26
CA GLY A 222 10.80 -2.49 -4.61
C GLY A 222 9.89 -1.72 -5.57
N TYR A 223 10.47 -0.98 -6.51
CA TYR A 223 9.74 -0.32 -7.60
C TYR A 223 8.99 -1.29 -8.51
N GLU A 224 9.57 -2.46 -8.82
CA GLU A 224 8.84 -3.53 -9.54
C GLU A 224 7.78 -4.22 -8.67
N GLN A 225 8.00 -4.39 -7.35
CA GLN A 225 6.94 -4.88 -6.44
C GLN A 225 5.72 -3.94 -6.42
N ALA A 226 5.94 -2.62 -6.50
CA ALA A 226 4.88 -1.62 -6.54
C ALA A 226 4.20 -1.45 -7.92
N HIS A 227 4.43 -2.35 -8.90
CA HIS A 227 3.98 -2.14 -10.28
C HIS A 227 2.47 -1.87 -10.42
N GLU A 228 1.61 -2.65 -9.75
CA GLU A 228 0.14 -2.54 -9.82
C GLU A 228 -0.52 -2.45 -8.43
N ALA A 229 0.14 -1.74 -7.50
CA ALA A 229 -0.09 -1.75 -6.06
C ALA A 229 0.50 -2.96 -5.32
N CYS A 230 1.23 -2.67 -4.25
CA CYS A 230 1.67 -3.59 -3.21
C CYS A 230 0.99 -3.18 -1.90
N TYR A 231 0.05 -3.99 -1.42
CA TYR A 231 -0.72 -3.71 -0.21
C TYR A 231 0.13 -3.95 1.03
N MET A 232 -0.06 -3.13 2.05
CA MET A 232 0.66 -3.20 3.30
C MET A 232 -0.19 -3.92 4.34
N ALA A 233 0.23 -5.08 4.83
CA ALA A 233 -0.32 -5.64 6.06
C ALA A 233 0.29 -4.90 7.25
N MET A 234 -0.56 -4.15 7.94
CA MET A 234 -0.20 -3.22 9.01
C MET A 234 -0.78 -3.69 10.33
N ASN A 235 0.03 -3.70 11.40
CA ASN A 235 -0.44 -4.09 12.71
C ASN A 235 -1.45 -3.06 13.23
N PHE A 236 -2.71 -3.49 13.35
CA PHE A 236 -3.83 -2.60 13.63
C PHE A 236 -4.06 -2.44 15.13
N SER A 237 -3.93 -1.21 15.61
CA SER A 237 -4.03 -0.81 17.02
C SER A 237 -5.02 0.34 17.14
N TYR A 238 -5.71 0.43 18.29
CA TYR A 238 -6.96 1.17 18.39
C TYR A 238 -7.01 1.99 19.68
N TYR A 239 -7.50 3.23 19.63
CA TYR A 239 -7.44 4.23 20.71
C TYR A 239 -6.02 4.67 21.10
N ASN A 240 -5.12 3.74 21.38
CA ASN A 240 -3.79 3.94 21.91
C ASN A 240 -2.97 2.64 21.85
N PHE A 241 -1.70 2.73 22.25
CA PHE A 241 -0.74 1.62 22.18
C PHE A 241 -1.01 0.43 23.11
N HIS A 242 -2.03 0.49 23.99
CA HIS A 242 -2.44 -0.64 24.82
C HIS A 242 -3.33 -1.64 24.07
N TRP A 243 -4.13 -1.18 23.10
CA TRP A 243 -5.18 -1.99 22.48
C TRP A 243 -4.85 -2.36 21.03
N ALA A 244 -4.91 -3.66 20.77
CA ALA A 244 -4.52 -4.31 19.54
C ALA A 244 -5.70 -5.07 18.92
N SER A 245 -5.98 -4.85 17.64
CA SER A 245 -6.83 -5.75 16.88
C SER A 245 -6.10 -7.09 16.65
N PRO A 246 -6.79 -8.24 16.73
CA PRO A 246 -6.23 -9.53 16.35
C PRO A 246 -6.01 -9.69 14.83
N GLN A 247 -6.51 -8.77 14.01
CA GLN A 247 -6.37 -8.78 12.56
C GLN A 247 -5.47 -7.64 12.09
N ASP A 248 -4.68 -7.86 11.04
CA ASP A 248 -3.94 -6.79 10.36
C ASP A 248 -4.83 -5.98 9.43
N TRP A 249 -4.54 -4.69 9.32
CA TRP A 249 -5.18 -3.80 8.37
C TRP A 249 -4.43 -3.81 7.03
N MET A 250 -5.16 -3.94 5.91
CA MET A 250 -4.58 -4.19 4.58
C MET A 250 -5.09 -3.25 3.47
N LYS A 251 -5.56 -2.05 3.83
CA LYS A 251 -6.06 -1.06 2.85
C LYS A 251 -5.03 -0.03 2.39
N ALA A 252 -3.91 0.13 3.10
CA ALA A 252 -2.81 0.97 2.66
C ALA A 252 -1.99 0.27 1.57
N PHE A 253 -1.44 1.00 0.60
CA PHE A 253 -0.62 0.38 -0.46
C PHE A 253 0.44 1.33 -1.04
N ALA A 254 1.50 0.73 -1.59
CA ALA A 254 2.52 1.42 -2.39
C ALA A 254 2.29 1.17 -3.88
N ILE A 255 2.34 2.21 -4.73
CA ILE A 255 2.10 2.09 -6.18
C ILE A 255 3.07 2.92 -7.03
N SER A 256 3.62 2.32 -8.08
CA SER A 256 4.52 2.99 -9.02
C SER A 256 3.81 3.95 -9.98
N ASP A 257 4.58 4.82 -10.64
CA ASP A 257 4.13 5.68 -11.74
C ASP A 257 3.40 4.93 -12.88
N ARG A 258 3.78 3.66 -13.10
CA ARG A 258 3.13 2.76 -14.07
C ARG A 258 1.76 2.25 -13.61
N GLY A 259 1.57 2.08 -12.29
CA GLY A 259 0.32 1.60 -11.71
C GLY A 259 -0.72 2.71 -11.60
N ILE A 260 -0.31 3.87 -11.05
CA ILE A 260 -1.19 5.04 -10.88
C ILE A 260 -1.72 5.58 -12.22
N SER A 261 -1.06 5.29 -13.35
CA SER A 261 -1.56 5.64 -14.68
C SER A 261 -2.63 4.68 -15.24
N ARG A 262 -2.90 3.53 -14.60
CA ARG A 262 -3.84 2.50 -15.08
C ARG A 262 -5.24 2.62 -14.49
N ARG A 263 -5.34 2.99 -13.21
CA ARG A 263 -6.59 3.11 -12.44
C ARG A 263 -6.45 4.20 -11.38
N SER A 264 -7.57 4.70 -10.88
CA SER A 264 -7.62 5.65 -9.78
C SER A 264 -7.04 5.07 -8.48
N LEU A 265 -6.54 5.92 -7.57
CA LEU A 265 -6.07 5.43 -6.26
C LEU A 265 -7.23 4.89 -5.43
N ASN A 266 -8.44 5.40 -5.64
CA ASN A 266 -9.65 4.84 -5.04
C ASN A 266 -9.96 3.41 -5.52
N GLU A 267 -9.84 3.10 -6.82
CA GLU A 267 -10.03 1.74 -7.34
C GLU A 267 -9.04 0.74 -6.73
N TYR A 268 -7.79 1.17 -6.45
CA TYR A 268 -6.84 0.35 -5.71
C TYR A 268 -7.20 0.22 -4.21
N ARG A 269 -7.62 1.31 -3.53
CA ARG A 269 -8.09 1.28 -2.12
C ARG A 269 -9.29 0.33 -1.91
N LEU A 270 -10.21 0.28 -2.87
CA LEU A 270 -11.35 -0.63 -2.87
C LEU A 270 -11.00 -2.06 -3.34
N GLY A 271 -9.80 -2.27 -3.87
CA GLY A 271 -9.31 -3.55 -4.34
C GLY A 271 -9.23 -4.65 -3.27
N ASN A 272 -9.06 -5.87 -3.75
CA ASN A 272 -8.83 -7.05 -2.92
C ASN A 272 -7.31 -7.19 -2.66
N PRO A 273 -6.82 -7.06 -1.41
CA PRO A 273 -5.40 -7.23 -1.11
C PRO A 273 -4.95 -8.70 -1.25
N TYR A 274 -5.85 -9.68 -1.13
CA TYR A 274 -5.51 -11.10 -1.04
C TYR A 274 -5.12 -11.77 -2.38
N ASP A 275 -4.87 -11.00 -3.45
CA ASP A 275 -4.43 -11.52 -4.75
C ASP A 275 -2.90 -11.75 -4.86
N GLY A 276 -2.23 -11.90 -3.71
CA GLY A 276 -0.81 -12.23 -3.60
C GLY A 276 0.13 -11.02 -3.54
N ARG A 277 -0.39 -9.79 -3.57
CA ARG A 277 0.41 -8.55 -3.60
C ARG A 277 0.55 -7.87 -2.23
N VAL A 278 0.58 -8.64 -1.15
CA VAL A 278 0.67 -8.12 0.23
C VAL A 278 2.10 -8.21 0.78
N LYS A 279 2.66 -7.09 1.22
CA LYS A 279 3.86 -7.03 2.06
C LYS A 279 3.47 -7.22 3.53
N GLN A 280 4.06 -8.20 4.19
CA GLN A 280 3.90 -8.45 5.62
C GLN A 280 4.75 -7.48 6.46
N ASN A 281 4.30 -7.16 7.69
CA ASN A 281 4.97 -6.24 8.62
C ASN A 281 5.25 -4.85 8.01
N ALA A 282 4.35 -4.37 7.16
CA ALA A 282 4.57 -3.20 6.30
C ALA A 282 4.15 -1.86 6.94
N GLY A 283 3.75 -1.86 8.21
CA GLY A 283 3.48 -0.65 8.98
C GLY A 283 2.52 -0.88 10.15
N TRP A 284 1.89 0.20 10.61
CA TRP A 284 0.93 0.18 11.71
C TRP A 284 -0.28 1.05 11.36
N HIS A 285 -1.47 0.60 11.72
CA HIS A 285 -2.68 1.43 11.68
C HIS A 285 -3.03 1.82 13.11
N LEU A 286 -3.00 3.13 13.41
CA LEU A 286 -3.12 3.70 14.76
C LEU A 286 -4.46 4.44 14.92
N SER A 287 -5.56 3.70 14.77
CA SER A 287 -6.88 4.34 14.63
C SER A 287 -7.43 4.87 15.95
N TYR A 288 -8.07 6.04 15.89
CA TYR A 288 -8.60 6.77 17.06
C TYR A 288 -7.57 7.18 18.11
N TYR A 289 -6.30 7.38 17.73
CA TYR A 289 -5.24 7.92 18.60
C TYR A 289 -5.46 9.42 18.88
N MET A 290 -6.44 9.71 19.73
CA MET A 290 -7.05 11.03 19.94
C MET A 290 -7.52 11.22 21.38
N SER A 291 -7.97 12.43 21.72
CA SER A 291 -8.76 12.69 22.94
C SER A 291 -10.15 12.04 22.85
N VAL A 292 -10.80 11.77 23.98
CA VAL A 292 -12.17 11.22 24.02
C VAL A 292 -13.17 12.09 23.24
N SER A 293 -13.07 13.41 23.39
CA SER A 293 -13.92 14.37 22.67
C SER A 293 -13.64 14.42 21.16
N ASP A 294 -12.38 14.25 20.74
CA ASP A 294 -12.03 14.16 19.32
C ASP A 294 -12.49 12.85 18.67
N ILE A 295 -12.48 11.74 19.41
CA ILE A 295 -13.06 10.46 18.93
C ILE A 295 -14.56 10.64 18.69
N ALA A 296 -15.31 11.14 19.69
CA ALA A 296 -16.74 11.44 19.56
C ALA A 296 -17.03 12.39 18.36
N ARG A 297 -16.21 13.44 18.18
CA ARG A 297 -16.29 14.36 17.04
C ARG A 297 -15.95 13.69 15.69
N LYS A 298 -15.01 12.75 15.66
CA LYS A 298 -14.64 11.99 14.44
C LYS A 298 -15.76 11.03 14.03
N LEU A 299 -16.39 10.34 15.00
CA LEU A 299 -17.65 9.61 14.77
C LEU A 299 -18.78 10.56 14.29
N GLY A 300 -18.70 11.84 14.66
CA GLY A 300 -19.49 12.97 14.12
C GLY A 300 -19.35 13.27 12.61
N SER A 301 -18.33 12.72 11.93
CA SER A 301 -17.90 13.22 10.61
C SER A 301 -17.23 12.21 9.66
N PHE A 302 -17.18 10.92 10.03
CA PHE A 302 -16.54 9.85 9.26
C PHE A 302 -17.42 9.30 8.11
N GLY A 303 -16.84 8.46 7.25
CA GLY A 303 -17.48 7.80 6.11
C GLY A 303 -18.70 6.93 6.44
N HIS A 304 -18.65 6.25 7.58
CA HIS A 304 -19.69 5.33 8.07
C HIS A 304 -20.87 6.08 8.71
N THR A 305 -21.76 6.63 7.89
CA THR A 305 -23.01 7.28 8.36
C THR A 305 -23.97 6.32 9.06
N GLU A 306 -23.81 5.01 8.89
CA GLU A 306 -24.51 3.96 9.64
C GLU A 306 -24.16 3.95 11.14
N TYR A 307 -23.05 4.58 11.54
CA TYR A 307 -22.66 4.77 12.93
C TYR A 307 -22.79 6.24 13.39
N ASP A 308 -23.58 7.03 12.66
CA ASP A 308 -23.99 8.41 13.00
C ASP A 308 -25.07 8.42 14.11
N GLU A 309 -24.84 7.69 15.20
CA GLU A 309 -25.80 7.56 16.30
C GLU A 309 -25.26 8.21 17.59
N ASP A 310 -26.15 8.88 18.33
CA ASP A 310 -25.78 9.60 19.56
C ASP A 310 -25.17 8.69 20.64
N GLN A 311 -25.58 7.41 20.68
CA GLN A 311 -25.03 6.43 21.63
C GLN A 311 -23.53 6.19 21.44
N TYR A 312 -23.06 6.04 20.19
CA TYR A 312 -21.64 5.84 19.90
C TYR A 312 -20.81 7.12 20.13
N ARG A 313 -21.46 8.28 20.17
CA ARG A 313 -20.85 9.60 20.35
C ARG A 313 -20.82 10.09 21.80
N ASP A 314 -21.51 9.43 22.73
CA ASP A 314 -21.43 9.80 24.15
C ASP A 314 -19.96 9.68 24.62
N PRO A 315 -19.33 10.76 25.10
CA PRO A 315 -17.99 10.70 25.67
C PRO A 315 -17.82 9.64 26.77
N LYS A 316 -18.90 9.28 27.48
CA LYS A 316 -18.89 8.18 28.47
C LYS A 316 -18.77 6.81 27.80
N HIS A 317 -19.49 6.57 26.70
CA HIS A 317 -19.37 5.35 25.90
C HIS A 317 -17.96 5.22 25.34
N VAL A 318 -17.48 6.26 24.65
CA VAL A 318 -16.12 6.32 24.11
C VAL A 318 -15.06 6.07 25.19
N LYS A 319 -15.17 6.73 26.36
CA LYS A 319 -14.25 6.55 27.50
C LYS A 319 -14.31 5.13 28.06
N LYS A 320 -15.50 4.52 28.13
CA LYS A 320 -15.67 3.13 28.55
C LYS A 320 -14.98 2.18 27.57
N CYS A 321 -15.30 2.26 26.28
CA CYS A 321 -14.72 1.38 25.26
C CYS A 321 -13.19 1.50 25.19
N LEU A 322 -12.67 2.72 25.29
CA LEU A 322 -11.24 3.02 25.37
C LEU A 322 -10.55 2.46 26.63
N THR A 323 -11.27 2.35 27.75
CA THR A 323 -10.74 1.83 29.01
C THR A 323 -10.84 0.30 29.11
N GLU A 324 -11.87 -0.30 28.50
CA GLU A 324 -12.16 -1.74 28.54
C GLU A 324 -11.69 -2.51 27.30
N GLY A 325 -11.21 -1.82 26.27
CA GLY A 325 -10.81 -2.43 24.98
C GLY A 325 -11.98 -2.82 24.10
N LYS A 326 -13.17 -2.23 24.30
CA LYS A 326 -14.37 -2.57 23.52
C LYS A 326 -14.40 -1.89 22.17
N ASP A 327 -15.14 -2.49 21.23
CA ASP A 327 -15.50 -1.84 19.97
C ASP A 327 -16.28 -0.52 20.21
N LEU A 328 -16.12 0.47 19.33
CA LEU A 328 -16.91 1.72 19.41
C LEU A 328 -18.37 1.52 19.01
N PHE A 329 -18.66 0.49 18.21
CA PHE A 329 -19.92 0.31 17.49
C PHE A 329 -20.74 -0.91 17.96
N ASP A 330 -20.39 -1.46 19.13
CA ASP A 330 -21.04 -2.61 19.77
C ASP A 330 -21.27 -3.83 18.84
N ARG A 331 -20.38 -4.05 17.85
CA ARG A 331 -20.51 -5.12 16.85
C ARG A 331 -20.30 -6.54 17.40
N GLY A 332 -19.95 -6.66 18.68
CA GLY A 332 -19.74 -7.91 19.39
C GLY A 332 -18.27 -8.22 19.68
N PRO A 333 -18.01 -9.28 20.46
CA PRO A 333 -16.68 -9.57 21.02
C PRO A 333 -15.60 -9.88 19.98
N ASP A 334 -15.98 -10.29 18.76
CA ASP A 334 -15.03 -10.51 17.65
C ASP A 334 -14.40 -9.19 17.13
N PHE A 335 -14.96 -8.04 17.53
CA PHE A 335 -14.46 -6.69 17.24
C PHE A 335 -13.85 -6.00 18.48
N ASP A 336 -13.84 -6.66 19.64
CA ASP A 336 -13.12 -6.15 20.80
C ASP A 336 -11.60 -6.25 20.60
N MET A 337 -10.88 -5.33 21.24
CA MET A 337 -9.42 -5.25 21.20
C MET A 337 -8.79 -6.10 22.30
N LEU A 338 -7.63 -6.67 21.99
CA LEU A 338 -6.81 -7.41 22.93
C LEU A 338 -5.68 -6.50 23.47
N PRO A 339 -5.17 -6.74 24.69
CA PRO A 339 -3.96 -6.05 25.14
C PRO A 339 -2.77 -6.33 24.21
N ALA A 340 -2.06 -5.27 23.81
CA ALA A 340 -0.90 -5.36 22.92
C ALA A 340 0.25 -6.10 23.60
N SER A 341 0.75 -7.15 22.93
CA SER A 341 1.86 -7.97 23.41
C SER A 341 3.19 -7.18 23.51
N PRO A 342 4.16 -7.64 24.32
CA PRO A 342 5.51 -7.06 24.36
C PRO A 342 6.15 -6.94 22.96
N ASP A 343 6.00 -7.97 22.11
CA ASP A 343 6.55 -7.96 20.75
C ASP A 343 5.92 -6.88 19.88
N ARG A 344 4.59 -6.68 19.96
CA ARG A 344 3.91 -5.60 19.24
C ARG A 344 4.34 -4.23 19.76
N LYS A 345 4.54 -4.08 21.07
CA LYS A 345 5.06 -2.84 21.68
C LYS A 345 6.50 -2.53 21.26
N ALA A 346 7.35 -3.56 21.15
CA ALA A 346 8.71 -3.45 20.65
C ALA A 346 8.76 -3.10 19.15
N ALA A 347 7.73 -3.49 18.38
CA ALA A 347 7.64 -3.24 16.95
C ALA A 347 7.10 -1.84 16.57
N TYR A 348 6.54 -1.05 17.49
CA TYR A 348 5.98 0.29 17.15
C TYR A 348 7.03 1.28 16.61
N PRO A 349 6.63 2.25 15.77
CA PRO A 349 7.57 3.16 15.09
C PRO A 349 8.36 4.04 16.06
N GLU A 350 9.60 4.35 15.72
CA GLU A 350 10.50 5.20 16.50
C GLU A 350 9.81 6.53 16.90
N GLY A 351 9.83 6.85 18.20
CA GLY A 351 9.18 8.04 18.76
C GLY A 351 7.75 7.81 19.26
N TRP A 352 7.19 6.61 19.14
CA TRP A 352 5.81 6.30 19.58
C TRP A 352 5.53 6.63 21.05
N GLN A 353 6.55 6.55 21.92
CA GLN A 353 6.43 6.81 23.36
C GLN A 353 6.06 8.27 23.66
N GLU A 354 6.49 9.22 22.83
CA GLU A 354 6.13 10.64 22.96
C GLU A 354 4.62 10.83 22.73
N LEU A 355 4.08 10.18 21.68
CA LEU A 355 2.66 10.15 21.40
C LEU A 355 1.88 9.40 22.51
N ALA A 356 2.41 8.29 23.02
CA ALA A 356 1.79 7.55 24.12
C ALA A 356 1.63 8.41 25.38
N ALA A 357 2.67 9.17 25.77
CA ALA A 357 2.62 10.08 26.90
C ALA A 357 1.66 11.26 26.68
N LYS A 358 1.47 11.70 25.44
CA LYS A 358 0.47 12.72 25.05
C LYS A 358 -0.95 12.16 25.16
N LEU A 359 -1.18 10.95 24.65
CA LEU A 359 -2.46 10.24 24.73
C LEU A 359 -2.86 9.92 26.16
N ALA A 360 -1.94 9.48 27.03
CA ALA A 360 -2.19 9.24 28.45
C ALA A 360 -2.91 10.42 29.13
N LYS A 361 -2.45 11.64 28.84
CA LYS A 361 -3.04 12.88 29.38
C LYS A 361 -4.38 13.20 28.71
N LEU A 362 -4.46 13.14 27.38
CA LEU A 362 -5.66 13.47 26.60
C LEU A 362 -6.81 12.45 26.76
N GLN A 363 -6.50 11.24 27.19
CA GLN A 363 -7.45 10.15 27.41
C GLN A 363 -7.73 9.92 28.89
N GLU A 364 -7.13 10.70 29.80
CA GLU A 364 -7.25 10.55 31.26
C GLU A 364 -6.98 9.11 31.72
N LEU A 365 -5.84 8.56 31.29
CA LEU A 365 -5.39 7.21 31.66
C LEU A 365 -4.09 7.29 32.48
N PRO A 366 -3.86 6.35 33.42
CA PRO A 366 -2.58 6.23 34.11
C PRO A 366 -1.41 6.13 33.13
N ALA A 367 -0.30 6.82 33.39
CA ALA A 367 0.87 6.75 32.52
C ALA A 367 1.44 5.31 32.40
N SER A 368 1.24 4.48 33.43
CA SER A 368 1.62 3.06 33.44
C SER A 368 0.86 2.20 32.42
N SER A 369 -0.34 2.61 31.98
CA SER A 369 -1.17 1.85 31.03
C SER A 369 -0.50 1.63 29.67
N PHE A 370 0.52 2.42 29.32
CA PHE A 370 1.22 2.34 28.03
C PHE A 370 2.59 1.67 28.10
N THR A 371 3.13 1.47 29.31
CA THR A 371 4.52 1.03 29.53
C THR A 371 4.66 -0.32 30.21
N SER A 372 3.60 -0.88 30.79
CA SER A 372 3.63 -2.25 31.32
C SER A 372 3.72 -3.25 30.16
N ALA A 373 4.83 -4.00 30.11
CA ALA A 373 4.97 -5.18 29.26
C ALA A 373 3.96 -6.26 29.65
#